data_AF-A0A2M7WUG9-F1
#
_entry.id   AF-A0A2M7WUG9-F1
#
_cell.length_a   1.000
_cell.length_b   1.000
_cell.length_c   1.000
_cell.angle_alpha   90.00
_cell.angle_beta   90.00
_cell.angle_gamma   90.00
#
_symmetry.space_group_name_H-M   'P 1'
#
loop_
_entity.id
_entity.type
_entity.pdbx_description
1 polymer ?
#
loop_
_entity_poly.entity_id
_entity_poly.type
_entity_poly.pdbx_seq_one_letter_code
_entity_poly.pdbx_strand_id
1 'polypeptide(L)'
;DEGLVNNIPKNKKWQRVLTHMQSTNQSDWKLAILEADIMLEELLDAAKFPGETISEKLKNIEQSDFNTIEAAWEAHKVRNSIAHRGADFAISKDEAQRVITLYKAVFDEFYYI
;
A
#
# COMPACT_ATOMS: atom_id res chain seq x y z
N ASP A 1 -10.87 -22.03 -30.60
CA ASP A 1 -10.66 -22.20 -29.16
C ASP A 1 -9.83 -21.01 -28.71
N GLU A 2 -10.51 -19.88 -28.49
CA GLU A 2 -9.87 -18.58 -28.22
C GLU A 2 -10.04 -18.23 -26.75
N GLY A 3 -8.92 -18.29 -26.03
CA GLY A 3 -8.50 -17.21 -25.15
C GLY A 3 -9.40 -16.92 -23.97
N LEU A 4 -9.30 -17.75 -22.94
CA LEU A 4 -9.47 -17.31 -21.55
C LEU A 4 -8.39 -16.27 -21.21
N VAL A 5 -8.46 -15.08 -21.82
CA VAL A 5 -7.68 -13.92 -21.35
C VAL A 5 -8.44 -13.38 -20.15
N ASN A 6 -8.21 -14.08 -19.03
CA ASN A 6 -8.42 -13.70 -17.65
C ASN A 6 -8.89 -12.25 -17.47
N ASN A 7 -10.21 -12.09 -17.38
CA ASN A 7 -10.87 -10.87 -16.94
C ASN A 7 -10.71 -10.77 -15.40
N ILE A 8 -9.45 -10.74 -14.92
CA ILE A 8 -9.16 -10.48 -13.51
C ILE A 8 -9.70 -9.09 -13.23
N PRO A 9 -10.67 -8.93 -12.31
CA PRO A 9 -11.19 -7.62 -11.98
C PRO A 9 -10.05 -6.76 -11.49
N LYS A 10 -9.66 -5.73 -12.27
CA LYS A 10 -8.63 -4.78 -11.85
C LYS A 10 -9.06 -4.20 -10.50
N ASN A 11 -8.20 -4.31 -9.49
CA ASN A 11 -8.46 -3.76 -8.17
C ASN A 11 -8.71 -2.24 -8.30
N LYS A 12 -9.97 -1.81 -8.12
CA LYS A 12 -10.37 -0.41 -8.34
C LYS A 12 -9.70 0.56 -7.36
N LYS A 13 -9.32 0.09 -6.15
CA LYS A 13 -8.55 0.89 -5.19
C LYS A 13 -7.15 1.12 -5.74
N TRP A 14 -6.50 0.07 -6.22
CA TRP A 14 -5.18 0.18 -6.84
C TRP A 14 -5.14 1.12 -8.05
N GLN A 15 -6.16 1.06 -8.92
CA GLN A 15 -6.21 1.98 -10.08
C GLN A 15 -6.30 3.45 -9.66
N ARG A 16 -6.96 3.76 -8.53
CA ARG A 16 -7.02 5.14 -7.99
C ARG A 16 -5.68 5.59 -7.44
N VAL A 17 -4.98 4.72 -6.69
CA VAL A 17 -3.59 4.95 -6.26
C VAL A 17 -2.71 5.31 -7.47
N LEU A 18 -2.77 4.51 -8.54
CA LEU A 18 -1.99 4.78 -9.76
C LEU A 18 -2.39 6.09 -10.45
N THR A 19 -3.69 6.43 -10.45
CA THR A 19 -4.18 7.69 -11.02
C THR A 19 -3.62 8.89 -10.27
N HIS A 20 -3.66 8.87 -8.94
CA HIS A 20 -3.09 9.93 -8.10
C HIS A 20 -1.58 10.08 -8.31
N MET A 21 -0.85 8.98 -8.50
CA MET A 21 0.59 9.01 -8.77
C MET A 21 0.97 9.61 -10.14
N GLN A 22 0.04 9.64 -11.10
CA GLN A 22 0.28 10.31 -12.39
C GLN A 22 0.26 11.84 -12.27
N SER A 23 -0.29 12.39 -11.18
CA SER A 23 -0.36 13.83 -10.93
C SER A 23 1.02 14.49 -10.83
N THR A 24 1.02 15.82 -10.98
CA THR A 24 2.15 16.71 -10.69
C THR A 24 2.05 17.34 -9.29
N ASN A 25 0.95 17.11 -8.57
CA ASN A 25 0.70 17.74 -7.27
C ASN A 25 1.11 16.80 -6.12
N GLN A 26 1.81 17.36 -5.13
CA GLN A 26 2.23 16.61 -3.95
C GLN A 26 1.07 16.09 -3.11
N SER A 27 -0.05 16.82 -3.04
CA SER A 27 -1.24 16.38 -2.30
C SER A 27 -1.83 15.08 -2.85
N ASP A 28 -1.82 14.90 -4.18
CA ASP A 28 -2.31 13.68 -4.80
C ASP A 28 -1.38 12.50 -4.49
N TRP A 29 -0.06 12.72 -4.46
CA TRP A 29 0.88 11.66 -4.07
C TRP A 29 0.71 11.23 -2.61
N LYS A 30 0.45 12.19 -1.70
CA LYS A 30 0.10 11.87 -0.30
C LYS A 30 -1.20 11.07 -0.23
N LEU A 31 -2.20 11.44 -1.04
CA LEU A 31 -3.47 10.71 -1.12
C LEU A 31 -3.27 9.28 -1.64
N ALA A 32 -2.41 9.08 -2.64
CA ALA A 32 -2.05 7.75 -3.13
C ALA A 32 -1.47 6.85 -2.03
N ILE A 33 -0.58 7.39 -1.19
CA ILE A 33 0.03 6.67 -0.06
C ILE A 33 -1.02 6.35 1.01
N LEU A 34 -1.92 7.29 1.34
CA LEU A 34 -3.00 7.06 2.28
C LEU A 34 -3.98 5.98 1.79
N GLU A 35 -4.35 6.02 0.51
CA GLU A 35 -5.22 4.99 -0.09
C GLU A 35 -4.54 3.61 -0.12
N ALA A 36 -3.25 3.54 -0.42
CA ALA A 36 -2.49 2.29 -0.37
C ALA A 36 -2.39 1.73 1.07
N ASP A 37 -2.25 2.57 2.09
CA ASP A 37 -2.24 2.10 3.48
C ASP A 37 -3.60 1.55 3.94
N ILE A 38 -4.70 2.13 3.47
CA ILE A 38 -6.05 1.57 3.70
C ILE A 38 -6.15 0.17 3.05
N MET A 39 -5.62 0.01 1.83
CA MET A 39 -5.57 -1.31 1.19
C MET A 39 -4.72 -2.31 1.97
N LEU A 40 -3.60 -1.87 2.57
CA LEU A 40 -2.78 -2.72 3.44
C LEU A 40 -3.57 -3.18 4.66
N GLU A 41 -4.30 -2.30 5.33
CA GLU A 41 -5.13 -2.67 6.47
C GLU A 41 -6.16 -3.74 6.11
N GLU A 42 -6.88 -3.54 5.01
CA GLU A 42 -7.87 -4.49 4.51
C GLU A 42 -7.27 -5.85 4.15
N LEU A 43 -6.07 -5.87 3.57
CA LEU A 43 -5.34 -7.09 3.28
C LEU A 43 -4.98 -7.83 4.58
N LEU A 44 -4.44 -7.12 5.57
CA LEU A 44 -4.05 -7.72 6.86
C LEU A 44 -5.28 -8.27 7.61
N ASP A 45 -6.41 -7.57 7.53
CA ASP A 45 -7.69 -8.03 8.08
C ASP A 45 -8.21 -9.28 7.37
N ALA A 46 -8.17 -9.30 6.03
CA ALA A 46 -8.59 -10.45 5.24
C ALA A 46 -7.71 -11.68 5.50
N ALA A 47 -6.41 -11.46 5.73
CA ALA A 47 -5.44 -12.48 6.13
C ALA A 47 -5.58 -12.92 7.60
N LYS A 48 -6.43 -12.25 8.38
CA LYS A 48 -6.70 -12.53 9.81
C LYS A 48 -5.47 -12.42 10.71
N PHE A 49 -4.55 -11.51 10.39
CA PHE A 49 -3.43 -11.24 11.27
C PHE A 49 -3.89 -10.55 12.56
N PRO A 50 -3.40 -10.97 13.75
CA PRO A 50 -3.91 -10.48 15.02
C PRO A 50 -3.37 -9.08 15.36
N GLY A 51 -4.26 -8.17 15.75
CA GLY A 51 -3.94 -6.80 16.19
C GLY A 51 -5.05 -5.82 15.81
N GLU A 52 -5.17 -4.71 16.54
CA GLU A 52 -6.18 -3.68 16.25
C GLU A 52 -5.68 -2.69 15.21
N THR A 53 -4.38 -2.40 15.20
CA THR A 53 -3.75 -1.47 14.25
C THR A 53 -2.84 -2.19 13.26
N ILE A 54 -2.53 -1.56 12.12
CA ILE A 54 -1.51 -2.08 11.18
C ILE A 54 -0.19 -2.38 11.90
N SER A 55 0.26 -1.48 12.78
CA SER A 55 1.52 -1.66 13.53
C SER A 55 1.48 -2.89 14.45
N GLU A 56 0.35 -3.16 15.11
CA GLU A 56 0.18 -4.35 15.94
C GLU A 56 0.11 -5.62 15.09
N LYS A 57 -0.66 -5.60 13.99
CA LYS A 57 -0.75 -6.72 13.05
C LYS A 57 0.64 -7.07 12.52
N LEU A 58 1.37 -6.10 11.97
CA LEU A 58 2.73 -6.30 11.46
C LEU A 58 3.74 -6.75 12.53
N LYS A 59 3.51 -6.44 13.81
CA LYS A 59 4.41 -6.89 14.89
C LYS A 59 4.19 -8.37 15.25
N ASN A 60 2.97 -8.87 15.06
CA ASN A 60 2.59 -10.22 15.45
C ASN A 60 2.72 -11.24 14.31
N ILE A 61 3.19 -10.82 13.12
CA ILE A 61 3.39 -11.70 11.98
C ILE A 61 4.74 -12.38 12.08
N GLU A 62 4.75 -13.71 11.95
CA GLU A 62 5.98 -14.49 11.80
C GLU A 62 6.60 -14.22 10.42
N GLN A 63 7.91 -14.01 10.37
CA GLN A 63 8.61 -13.61 9.13
C GLN A 63 8.44 -14.65 8.00
N SER A 64 8.20 -15.92 8.33
CA SER A 64 7.94 -16.98 7.35
C SER A 64 6.62 -16.82 6.59
N ASP A 65 5.67 -16.08 7.15
CA ASP A 65 4.30 -15.97 6.64
C ASP A 65 4.09 -14.71 5.79
N PHE A 66 5.09 -13.81 5.76
CA PHE A 66 5.03 -12.53 5.04
C PHE A 66 6.43 -12.05 4.67
N ASN A 67 6.86 -12.38 3.45
CA ASN A 67 8.21 -12.10 2.96
C ASN A 67 8.48 -10.61 2.77
N THR A 68 7.46 -9.82 2.44
CA THR A 68 7.56 -8.37 2.23
C THR A 68 7.14 -7.55 3.47
N ILE A 69 7.17 -8.14 4.66
CA ILE A 69 6.81 -7.47 5.92
C ILE A 69 7.62 -6.18 6.19
N GLU A 70 8.90 -6.15 5.82
CA GLU A 70 9.75 -4.96 5.96
C GLU A 70 9.28 -3.82 5.04
N ALA A 71 8.84 -4.16 3.82
CA ALA A 71 8.28 -3.20 2.88
C ALA A 71 6.96 -2.60 3.41
N ALA A 72 6.10 -3.44 4.01
CA ALA A 72 4.87 -2.99 4.66
C ALA A 72 5.17 -2.03 5.82
N TRP A 73 6.14 -2.37 6.67
CA TRP A 73 6.58 -1.52 7.79
C TRP A 73 7.11 -0.17 7.31
N GLU A 74 7.96 -0.17 6.29
CA GLU A 74 8.55 1.05 5.77
C GLU A 74 7.49 1.96 5.13
N ALA A 75 6.62 1.40 4.29
CA ALA A 75 5.56 2.16 3.64
C ALA A 75 4.60 2.79 4.68
N HIS A 76 4.20 2.00 5.69
CA HIS A 76 3.35 2.47 6.79
C HIS A 76 3.99 3.61 7.60
N LYS A 77 5.31 3.59 7.82
CA LYS A 77 6.03 4.69 8.50
C LYS A 77 5.96 6.00 7.71
N VAL A 78 6.04 5.94 6.38
CA VAL A 78 5.87 7.14 5.53
C VAL A 78 4.44 7.66 5.63
N ARG A 79 3.45 6.77 5.58
CA ARG A 79 2.05 7.16 5.82
C ARG A 79 1.85 7.82 7.18
N ASN A 80 2.43 7.28 8.25
CA ASN A 80 2.34 7.87 9.58
C ASN A 80 2.99 9.27 9.63
N SER A 81 4.08 9.48 8.88
CA SER A 81 4.69 10.80 8.75
C SER A 81 3.78 11.80 8.05
N ILE A 82 3.04 11.37 7.03
CA ILE A 82 2.00 12.19 6.37
C ILE A 82 0.89 12.54 7.36
N ALA A 83 0.41 11.59 8.15
CA ALA A 83 -0.67 11.82 9.11
C ALA A 83 -0.26 12.80 10.22
N HIS A 84 0.96 12.67 10.77
CA HIS A 84 1.44 13.54 11.85
C HIS A 84 1.81 14.94 11.39
N ARG A 85 2.36 15.09 10.17
CA ARG A 85 2.84 16.39 9.66
C ARG A 85 1.85 17.07 8.71
N GLY A 86 0.87 16.35 8.19
CA GLY A 86 -0.19 16.88 7.33
C GLY A 86 0.34 17.69 6.13
N ALA A 87 -0.07 18.95 6.06
CA ALA A 87 0.34 19.88 5.02
C ALA A 87 1.85 20.10 4.98
N ASP A 88 2.53 20.09 6.14
CA ASP A 88 3.97 20.37 6.28
C ASP A 88 4.86 19.19 5.89
N PHE A 89 4.28 18.03 5.57
CA PHE A 89 5.05 16.90 5.05
C PHE A 89 5.42 17.15 3.59
N ALA A 90 6.69 17.39 3.28
CA ALA A 90 7.14 17.47 1.89
C ALA A 90 7.59 16.08 1.42
N ILE A 91 7.13 15.66 0.24
CA ILE A 91 7.54 14.43 -0.44
C ILE A 91 7.77 14.71 -1.93
N SER A 92 8.83 14.14 -2.50
CA SER A 92 9.09 14.20 -3.94
C SER A 92 8.28 13.13 -4.68
N LYS A 93 8.11 13.29 -6.00
CA LYS A 93 7.46 12.27 -6.82
C LYS A 93 8.20 10.93 -6.77
N ASP A 94 9.53 10.97 -6.81
CA ASP A 94 10.37 9.78 -6.78
C ASP A 94 10.23 9.01 -5.45
N GLU A 95 10.21 9.73 -4.32
CA GLU A 95 10.01 9.12 -3.01
C GLU A 95 8.60 8.53 -2.87
N ALA A 96 7.59 9.25 -3.35
CA ALA A 96 6.22 8.71 -3.38
C ALA A 96 6.13 7.45 -4.25
N GLN A 97 6.78 7.43 -5.42
CA GLN A 97 6.80 6.28 -6.31
C GLN A 97 7.52 5.08 -5.69
N ARG A 98 8.61 5.33 -4.96
CA ARG A 98 9.32 4.31 -4.18
C ARG A 98 8.40 3.68 -3.13
N VAL A 99 7.69 4.51 -2.36
CA VAL A 99 6.74 4.05 -1.33
C VAL A 99 5.59 3.25 -1.93
N ILE A 100 5.02 3.69 -3.06
CA ILE A 100 3.99 2.93 -3.78
C ILE A 100 4.53 1.59 -4.29
N THR A 101 5.82 1.51 -4.65
CA THR A 101 6.47 0.24 -5.05
C THR A 101 6.57 -0.73 -3.87
N LEU A 102 6.81 -0.24 -2.64
CA LEU A 102 6.79 -1.06 -1.43
C LEU A 102 5.40 -1.65 -1.17
N TYR A 103 4.34 -0.84 -1.26
CA TYR A 103 2.96 -1.35 -1.18
C TYR A 103 2.64 -2.35 -2.29
N LYS A 104 3.09 -2.09 -3.52
CA LYS A 104 2.88 -3.00 -4.64
C LYS A 104 3.49 -4.39 -4.36
N ALA A 105 4.72 -4.43 -3.84
CA ALA A 105 5.40 -5.69 -3.53
C ALA A 105 4.57 -6.52 -2.52
N VAL A 106 4.02 -5.87 -1.51
CA VAL A 106 3.10 -6.50 -0.54
C VAL A 106 1.84 -7.02 -1.23
N PHE A 107 1.18 -6.21 -2.03
CA PHE A 107 -0.07 -6.63 -2.69
C PHE A 107 0.14 -7.75 -3.71
N ASP A 108 1.26 -7.74 -4.43
CA ASP A 108 1.62 -8.81 -5.35
C ASP A 108 1.86 -10.14 -4.61
N GLU A 109 2.53 -10.12 -3.45
CA GLU A 109 2.79 -11.32 -2.65
C GLU A 109 1.48 -12.06 -2.27
N PHE A 110 0.43 -11.32 -1.95
CA PHE A 110 -0.87 -11.88 -1.56
C PHE A 110 -1.87 -11.99 -2.73
N TYR A 111 -1.43 -11.76 -3.98
CA TYR A 111 -2.31 -11.74 -5.16
C TYR A 111 -3.52 -10.80 -5.00
N TYR A 112 -3.33 -9.69 -4.28
CA TYR A 112 -4.38 -8.73 -3.94
C TYR A 112 -4.65 -7.72 -5.08
N ILE A 113 -3.70 -7.58 -6.01
CA ILE A 113 -3.77 -6.72 -7.20
C ILE A 113 -3.41 -7.45 -8.48
#